data_AF-A0A918YYA6-F1
#
_entry.id   AF-A0A918YYA6-F1
#
_cell.length_a   1.000
_cell.length_b   1.000
_cell.length_c   1.000
_cell.angle_alpha   90.00
_cell.angle_beta   90.00
_cell.angle_gamma   90.00
#
_symmetry.space_group_name_H-M   'P 1'
#
loop_
_entity.id
_entity.type
_entity.pdbx_description
1 polymer ?
#
loop_
_entity_poly.entity_id
_entity_poly.type
_entity_poly.pdbx_seq_one_letter_code
_entity_poly.pdbx_strand_id
1 'polypeptide(L)'
;MGPGWRHARRTGDAVMSTGYRLVLLAAALGLSACATTSEDTARTAPPREPSILDPDEAYIARVEAIARRRGIEVQWVNAPRKTASQVAREKAELQSQ
;
A
#
# COMPACT_ATOMS: atom_id res chain seq x y z
N MET A 1 -40.81 -62.15 8.62
CA MET A 1 -39.50 -61.67 9.10
C MET A 1 -38.91 -60.80 7.99
N GLY A 2 -38.95 -59.48 8.15
CA GLY A 2 -38.75 -58.51 7.07
C GLY A 2 -37.28 -58.14 6.81
N PRO A 3 -36.92 -57.73 5.58
CA PRO A 3 -35.59 -57.22 5.27
C PRO A 3 -35.43 -55.76 5.76
N GLY A 4 -34.30 -55.51 6.43
CA GLY A 4 -33.93 -54.21 6.98
C GLY A 4 -33.54 -53.21 5.90
N TRP A 5 -34.23 -52.07 5.89
CA TRP A 5 -33.92 -50.91 5.06
C TRP A 5 -32.73 -50.14 5.67
N ARG A 6 -31.56 -50.20 5.01
CA ARG A 6 -30.43 -49.33 5.34
C ARG A 6 -30.57 -48.00 4.60
N HIS A 7 -30.61 -46.92 5.36
CA HIS A 7 -30.63 -45.54 4.89
C HIS A 7 -29.41 -45.20 4.02
N ALA A 8 -29.65 -44.90 2.75
CA ALA A 8 -28.75 -44.13 1.92
C ALA A 8 -28.92 -42.63 2.26
N ARG A 9 -28.20 -42.14 3.26
CA ARG A 9 -28.03 -40.69 3.53
C ARG A 9 -26.59 -40.42 3.90
N ARG A 10 -25.72 -40.15 2.92
CA ARG A 10 -24.36 -39.65 3.20
C ARG A 10 -23.68 -38.85 2.07
N THR A 11 -24.40 -38.32 1.09
CA THR A 11 -23.79 -37.60 -0.06
C THR A 11 -23.93 -36.08 -0.01
N GLY A 12 -24.71 -35.50 0.90
CA GLY A 12 -24.95 -34.05 0.96
C GLY A 12 -23.82 -33.21 1.56
N ASP A 13 -23.11 -33.74 2.56
CA ASP A 13 -22.17 -32.93 3.37
C ASP A 13 -20.84 -32.63 2.65
N ALA A 14 -20.41 -33.51 1.74
CA ALA A 14 -19.16 -33.35 0.99
C ALA A 14 -19.24 -32.23 -0.07
N VAL A 15 -20.41 -32.05 -0.70
CA VAL A 15 -20.62 -31.05 -1.75
C VAL A 15 -20.63 -29.64 -1.14
N MET A 16 -21.28 -29.47 0.00
CA MET A 16 -21.38 -28.18 0.69
C MET A 16 -20.03 -27.71 1.26
N SER A 17 -19.22 -28.64 1.80
CA SER A 17 -17.85 -28.37 2.26
C SER A 17 -16.89 -27.96 1.14
N THR A 18 -17.02 -28.58 -0.04
CA THR A 18 -16.17 -28.27 -1.19
C THR A 18 -16.52 -26.91 -1.81
N GLY A 19 -17.82 -26.59 -1.89
CA GLY A 19 -18.28 -25.29 -2.39
C GLY A 19 -17.83 -24.12 -1.51
N TYR A 20 -17.88 -24.27 -0.18
CA TYR A 20 -17.47 -23.21 0.75
C TYR A 20 -15.98 -22.87 0.64
N ARG A 21 -15.11 -23.87 0.41
CA ARG A 21 -13.67 -23.66 0.22
C ARG A 21 -13.36 -22.87 -1.04
N LEU A 22 -14.10 -23.10 -2.12
CA LEU A 22 -13.92 -22.37 -3.38
C LEU A 22 -14.31 -20.89 -3.25
N VAL A 23 -15.39 -20.60 -2.52
CA VAL A 23 -15.83 -19.20 -2.25
C VAL A 23 -14.80 -18.45 -1.40
N LEU A 24 -14.25 -19.09 -0.36
CA LEU A 24 -13.20 -18.48 0.46
C LEU A 24 -11.91 -18.20 -0.32
N LEU A 25 -11.50 -19.13 -1.19
CA LEU A 25 -10.34 -18.93 -2.06
C LEU A 25 -10.55 -17.80 -3.07
N ALA A 26 -11.73 -17.71 -3.68
CA ALA A 26 -12.07 -16.61 -4.59
C ALA A 26 -12.09 -15.25 -3.88
N ALA A 27 -12.61 -15.18 -2.65
CA ALA A 27 -12.61 -13.96 -1.85
C ALA A 27 -11.19 -13.50 -1.46
N ALA A 28 -10.32 -14.45 -1.09
CA ALA A 28 -8.92 -14.15 -0.77
C ALA A 28 -8.13 -13.65 -1.99
N LEU A 29 -8.38 -14.22 -3.18
CA LEU A 29 -7.76 -13.78 -4.43
C LEU A 29 -8.32 -12.45 -4.94
N GLY A 30 -9.60 -12.14 -4.70
CA GLY A 30 -10.21 -10.87 -5.09
C GLY A 30 -9.75 -9.66 -4.27
N LEU A 31 -9.34 -9.87 -3.02
CA LEU A 31 -8.87 -8.77 -2.16
C LEU A 31 -7.49 -8.21 -2.53
N SER A 32 -6.66 -8.95 -3.28
CA SER A 32 -5.34 -8.47 -3.72
C SER A 32 -5.41 -7.39 -4.80
N ALA A 33 -6.56 -7.24 -5.47
CA ALA A 33 -6.76 -6.26 -6.53
C ALA A 33 -7.02 -4.82 -6.03
N CYS A 34 -7.35 -4.63 -4.74
CA CYS A 34 -7.53 -3.29 -4.16
C CYS A 34 -6.23 -2.64 -3.69
N ALA A 35 -5.12 -3.38 -3.68
CA ALA A 35 -3.78 -2.81 -3.60
C ALA A 35 -3.30 -2.48 -5.03
N THR A 36 -4.04 -1.64 -5.75
CA THR A 36 -3.52 -1.05 -6.98
C THR A 36 -2.36 -0.14 -6.55
N THR A 37 -1.15 -0.62 -6.76
CA THR A 37 0.06 0.17 -6.66
C THR A 37 -0.14 1.32 -7.64
N SER A 38 -0.30 2.55 -7.14
CA SER A 38 -0.06 3.73 -7.96
C SER A 38 1.42 3.67 -8.36
N GLU A 39 1.69 3.01 -9.48
CA GLU A 39 2.96 3.15 -10.17
C GLU A 39 2.96 4.55 -10.76
N ASP A 40 3.35 5.52 -9.93
CA ASP A 40 3.79 6.82 -10.38
C ASP A 40 5.06 6.58 -11.21
N THR A 41 4.87 6.26 -12.49
CA THR A 41 5.91 6.18 -13.49
C THR A 41 6.34 7.60 -13.84
N ALA A 42 6.75 8.36 -12.84
CA ALA A 42 7.40 9.65 -13.00
C ALA A 42 8.69 9.39 -13.77
N ARG A 43 8.64 9.67 -15.07
CA ARG A 43 9.80 9.77 -15.95
C ARG A 43 10.86 10.58 -15.22
N THR A 44 11.97 9.95 -14.84
CA THR A 44 13.03 10.61 -14.08
C THR A 44 13.59 11.75 -14.92
N ALA A 45 13.25 12.98 -14.53
CA ALA A 45 13.91 14.17 -15.06
C ALA A 45 15.42 14.06 -14.74
N PRO A 46 16.31 14.64 -15.57
CA PRO A 46 17.73 14.68 -15.26
C PRO A 46 17.93 15.26 -13.85
N PRO A 47 18.90 14.75 -13.05
CA PRO A 47 19.14 15.21 -11.69
C PRO A 47 19.28 16.73 -11.67
N ARG A 48 18.33 17.40 -11.02
CA ARG A 48 18.34 18.85 -10.86
C ARG A 48 19.18 19.22 -9.65
N GLU A 49 19.92 20.33 -9.75
CA GLU A 49 20.66 20.86 -8.62
C GLU A 49 19.71 21.27 -7.47
N PRO A 50 19.99 20.86 -6.21
CA PRO A 50 19.14 21.19 -5.06
C PRO A 50 18.97 22.70 -4.88
N SER A 51 17.74 23.12 -4.57
CA SER A 51 17.35 24.53 -4.41
C SER A 51 16.58 24.78 -3.12
N ILE A 52 16.67 26.00 -2.61
CA ILE A 52 15.87 26.48 -1.46
C ILE A 52 14.37 26.59 -1.78
N LEU A 53 14.02 26.58 -3.06
CA LEU A 53 12.63 26.58 -3.50
C LEU A 53 12.02 25.18 -3.46
N ASP A 54 12.85 24.15 -3.32
CA ASP A 54 12.40 22.77 -3.32
C ASP A 54 11.69 22.45 -2.00
N PRO A 55 10.61 21.66 -2.05
CA PRO A 55 9.94 21.16 -0.86
C PRO A 55 10.91 20.31 -0.03
N ASP A 56 10.78 20.39 1.29
CA ASP A 56 11.48 19.48 2.20
C ASP A 56 10.71 18.16 2.25
N GLU A 57 10.88 17.32 1.23
CA GLU A 57 10.19 16.04 1.11
C GLU A 57 10.44 15.11 2.29
N ALA A 58 11.65 15.14 2.87
CA ALA A 58 11.99 14.32 4.04
C ALA A 58 11.21 14.76 5.28
N TYR A 59 10.99 16.07 5.44
CA TYR A 59 10.14 16.60 6.50
C TYR A 59 8.66 16.28 6.24
N ILE A 60 8.17 16.53 5.02
CA ILE A 60 6.78 16.29 4.62
C ILE A 60 6.40 14.82 4.83
N ALA A 61 7.20 13.89 4.30
CA ALA A 61 6.97 12.45 4.42
C ALA A 61 6.94 12.01 5.89
N ARG A 62 7.77 12.62 6.74
CA ARG A 62 7.78 12.32 8.18
C ARG A 62 6.48 12.77 8.86
N VAL A 63 6.01 13.98 8.56
CA VAL A 63 4.76 14.51 9.11
C VAL A 63 3.58 13.67 8.64
N GLU A 64 3.51 13.36 7.35
CA GLU A 64 2.44 12.55 6.77
C GLU A 64 2.44 11.12 7.33
N ALA A 65 3.60 10.51 7.54
CA ALA A 65 3.70 9.20 8.18
C ALA A 65 3.16 9.22 9.62
N ILE A 66 3.41 10.30 10.38
CA ILE A 66 2.87 10.47 11.73
C ILE A 66 1.36 10.69 11.67
N ALA A 67 0.88 11.56 10.78
CA ALA A 67 -0.53 11.88 10.63
C ALA A 67 -1.37 10.66 10.23
N ARG A 68 -0.90 9.89 9.24
CA ARG A 68 -1.53 8.65 8.80
C ARG A 68 -1.70 7.64 9.94
N ARG A 69 -0.66 7.45 10.76
CA ARG A 69 -0.74 6.58 11.94
C ARG A 69 -1.78 7.02 12.97
N ARG A 70 -2.20 8.29 12.92
CA ARG A 70 -3.20 8.89 13.82
C ARG A 70 -4.57 9.05 13.15
N GLY A 71 -4.74 8.59 11.91
CA GLY A 71 -5.98 8.80 11.15
C GLY A 71 -6.26 10.26 10.79
N ILE A 72 -5.20 11.08 10.70
CA ILE A 72 -5.30 12.51 10.34
C ILE A 72 -4.92 12.66 8.87
N GLU A 73 -5.78 13.33 8.11
CA GLU A 73 -5.49 13.78 6.75
C GLU A 73 -4.75 15.12 6.80
N VAL A 74 -3.64 15.23 6.06
CA VAL A 74 -2.84 16.47 5.98
C VAL A 74 -3.04 17.07 4.60
N GLN A 75 -3.40 18.35 4.59
CA GLN A 75 -3.49 19.16 3.38
C GLN A 75 -2.55 20.35 3.53
N TRP A 76 -1.51 20.41 2.68
CA TRP A 76 -0.49 21.46 2.74
C TRP A 76 -0.93 22.69 1.95
N VAL A 77 -1.30 23.77 2.64
CA VAL A 77 -1.58 25.06 2.00
C VAL A 77 -0.28 25.80 1.64
N ASN A 78 0.77 25.62 2.44
CA ASN A 78 2.12 26.11 2.19
C ASN A 78 3.12 25.03 2.61
N ALA A 79 3.57 24.22 1.65
CA ALA A 79 4.46 23.12 1.92
C ALA A 79 5.81 23.62 2.48
N PRO A 80 6.37 22.97 3.52
CA PRO A 80 7.69 23.28 4.05
C PRO A 80 8.75 23.18 2.96
N ARG A 81 9.69 24.14 2.96
CA ARG A 81 10.82 24.18 2.02
C ARG A 81 12.14 23.99 2.74
N LYS A 82 13.14 23.53 2.00
CA LYS A 82 14.49 23.39 2.54
C LYS A 82 15.08 24.76 2.92
N THR A 83 15.78 24.80 4.04
CA THR A 83 16.58 25.96 4.46
C THR A 83 17.86 26.07 3.63
N ALA A 84 18.45 27.27 3.56
CA ALA A 84 19.71 27.49 2.85
C ALA A 84 20.85 26.58 3.34
N SER A 85 20.91 26.30 4.65
CA SER A 85 21.92 25.41 5.23
C SER A 85 21.70 23.94 4.83
N GLN A 86 20.46 23.48 4.77
CA GLN A 86 20.13 22.12 4.30
C GLN A 86 20.55 21.94 2.84
N VAL A 87 20.24 22.92 1.97
CA VAL A 87 20.62 22.89 0.55
C VAL A 87 22.13 22.93 0.37
N ALA A 88 22.84 23.77 1.11
CA ALA A 88 24.30 23.86 1.04
C ALA A 88 24.97 22.53 1.40
N ARG A 89 24.45 21.82 2.42
CA ARG A 89 24.94 20.50 2.80
C ARG A 89 24.73 19.46 1.70
N GLU A 90 23.54 19.41 1.11
CA GLU A 90 23.21 18.49 0.04
C GLU A 90 24.06 18.73 -1.22
N LYS A 91 24.31 20.01 -1.56
CA LYS A 91 25.25 20.36 -2.65
C LYS A 91 26.68 19.90 -2.35
N ALA A 92 27.14 20.09 -1.12
CA ALA A 92 28.49 19.64 -0.72
C ALA A 92 28.63 18.12 -0.81
N GLU A 93 27.60 17.37 -0.42
CA GLU A 93 27.55 15.91 -0.55
C GLU A 93 27.59 15.46 -2.03
N LEU A 94 26.84 16.14 -2.90
CA LEU A 94 26.84 15.86 -4.35
C LEU A 94 28.19 16.16 -5.02
N GLN A 95 28.92 17.17 -4.56
CA GLN A 95 30.24 17.52 -5.09
C GLN A 95 31.35 16.57 -4.61
N SER A 96 31.10 15.78 -3.57
CA SER A 96 32.04 14.80 -3.02
C SER A 96 31.91 13.41 -3.63
N GLN A 97 30.92 13.21 -4.50
CA GLN A 97 30.67 11.97 -5.26
C GLN A 97 31.27 12.07 -6.66
#